data_AF-A0A4Q0Y464-F1
#
_entry.id   AF-A0A4Q0Y464-F1
#
_cell.length_a   1.000
_cell.length_b   1.000
_cell.length_c   1.000
_cell.angle_alpha   90.00
_cell.angle_beta   90.00
_cell.angle_gamma   90.00
#
_symmetry.space_group_name_H-M   'P 1'
#
loop_
_entity.id
_entity.type
_entity.pdbx_description
1 polymer ?
#
loop_
_entity_poly.entity_id
_entity_poly.type
_entity_poly.pdbx_seq_one_letter_code
_entity_poly.pdbx_strand_id
1 'polypeptide(L)' 'MAKITERDIKESIADAIQYISYYHPEDFVKGMVEAYEKEKSEAAKNAIGQILI' A
#
# COMPACT_ATOMS: atom_id res chain seq x y z
N MET A 1 -4.82 -21.97 27.58
CA MET A 1 -4.49 -21.47 26.23
C MET A 1 -5.69 -21.69 25.33
N ALA A 2 -6.12 -20.67 24.59
CA ALA A 2 -7.21 -20.82 23.62
C ALA A 2 -6.69 -21.59 22.38
N LYS A 3 -7.51 -22.47 21.82
CA LYS A 3 -7.16 -23.23 20.61
C LYS A 3 -7.48 -22.37 19.38
N ILE A 4 -6.48 -22.11 18.55
CA ILE A 4 -6.67 -21.41 17.27
C ILE A 4 -7.44 -22.33 16.31
N THR A 5 -8.43 -21.77 15.63
CA THR A 5 -9.29 -22.44 14.66
C THR A 5 -8.96 -21.99 13.24
N GLU A 6 -9.45 -22.73 12.24
CA GLU A 6 -9.34 -22.33 10.83
C GLU A 6 -10.00 -20.97 10.57
N ARG A 7 -11.10 -20.67 11.27
CA ARG A 7 -11.81 -19.41 11.15
C ARG A 7 -10.93 -18.24 11.56
N ASP A 8 -10.23 -18.36 12.69
CA ASP A 8 -9.34 -17.30 13.20
C ASP A 8 -8.23 -16.96 12.19
N ILE A 9 -7.70 -17.98 11.50
CA ILE A 9 -6.67 -17.78 10.47
C ILE A 9 -7.26 -17.07 9.25
N LYS A 10 -8.44 -17.49 8.78
CA LYS A 10 -9.11 -16.85 7.62
C LYS A 10 -9.43 -15.39 7.89
N GLU A 11 -9.98 -15.09 9.06
CA GLU A 11 -10.29 -13.72 9.48
C GLU A 11 -9.01 -12.89 9.58
N SER A 12 -7.96 -13.40 10.23
CA SER A 12 -6.69 -12.69 10.35
C SER A 12 -6.03 -12.38 9.00
N ILE A 13 -6.06 -13.31 8.04
CA ILE A 13 -5.50 -13.08 6.70
C ILE A 13 -6.34 -12.06 5.94
N ALA A 14 -7.68 -12.16 6.01
CA ALA A 14 -8.57 -11.20 5.35
C ALA A 14 -8.32 -9.78 5.87
N ASP A 15 -8.21 -9.62 7.19
CA ASP A 15 -7.93 -8.32 7.82
C ASP A 15 -6.55 -7.78 7.42
N ALA A 16 -5.52 -8.63 7.38
CA ALA A 16 -4.19 -8.23 6.95
C ALA A 16 -4.15 -7.75 5.49
N ILE A 17 -4.82 -8.47 4.58
CA ILE A 17 -4.88 -8.09 3.15
C ILE A 17 -5.69 -6.81 2.97
N GLN A 18 -6.78 -6.65 3.72
CA GLN A 18 -7.58 -5.43 3.73
C GLN A 18 -6.73 -4.23 4.18
N TYR A 19 -5.95 -4.38 5.26
CA TYR A 19 -5.05 -3.34 5.74
C TYR A 19 -4.00 -2.95 4.70
N ILE A 20 -3.30 -3.92 4.11
CA ILE A 20 -2.26 -3.69 3.09
C ILE A 20 -2.84 -2.99 1.85
N SER A 21 -4.10 -3.26 1.49
CA SER A 21 -4.75 -2.65 0.33
C SER A 21 -5.09 -1.18 0.51
N TYR A 22 -5.24 -0.71 1.76
CA TYR A 22 -5.61 0.67 2.08
C TYR A 22 -4.42 1.49 2.59
N TYR A 23 -3.48 0.87 3.30
CA TYR A 23 -2.37 1.55 3.92
C TYR A 23 -1.06 1.23 3.21
N HIS A 24 -0.40 2.28 2.76
CA HIS A 24 0.93 2.21 2.18
C HIS A 24 1.96 2.69 3.22
N PRO A 25 3.08 1.97 3.39
CA PRO A 25 4.11 2.35 4.34
C PRO A 25 4.82 3.66 3.93
N GLU A 26 5.45 4.32 4.90
CA GLU A 26 6.07 5.64 4.70
C GLU A 26 7.19 5.62 3.64
N ASP A 27 7.92 4.52 3.53
CA ASP A 27 8.98 4.30 2.54
C ASP A 27 8.42 4.24 1.10
N PHE A 28 7.27 3.59 0.89
CA PHE A 28 6.56 3.62 -0.40
C PHE A 28 6.21 5.06 -0.78
N VAL A 29 5.60 5.83 0.12
CA VAL A 29 5.20 7.21 -0.15
C VAL A 29 6.43 8.08 -0.47
N LYS A 30 7.50 7.97 0.33
CA LYS A 30 8.76 8.68 0.06
C LYS A 30 9.33 8.34 -1.30
N GLY A 31 9.36 7.05 -1.67
CA GLY A 31 9.82 6.61 -2.97
C GLY A 31 8.99 7.19 -4.13
N MET A 32 7.66 7.23 -3.97
CA MET A 32 6.77 7.82 -4.98
C MET A 32 6.97 9.34 -5.11
N VAL A 33 7.19 10.06 -4.01
CA VAL A 33 7.51 11.50 -4.03
C VAL A 33 8.83 11.76 -4.75
N GLU A 34 9.89 11.01 -4.43
CA GLU A 34 11.17 11.14 -5.13
C GLU A 34 11.05 10.85 -6.64
N ALA A 35 10.24 9.85 -7.00
CA ALA A 35 9.96 9.53 -8.39
C ALA A 35 9.22 10.68 -9.09
N TYR A 36 8.21 11.28 -8.43
CA TYR A 36 7.48 12.43 -8.94
C TYR A 36 8.39 13.63 -9.24
N GLU A 37 9.33 13.93 -8.35
CA GLU A 37 10.26 15.04 -8.48
C GLU A 37 11.26 14.86 -9.62
N LYS A 38 11.72 13.62 -9.84
CA LYS A 38 12.75 13.29 -10.83
C LYS A 38 12.19 12.96 -12.22
N GLU A 39 10.91 12.58 -12.30
CA GLU A 39 10.27 12.17 -13.56
C GLU A 39 10.12 13.35 -14.54
N LYS A 40 10.42 13.08 -15.81
CA LYS A 40 10.42 14.07 -16.91
C LYS A 40 9.24 13.89 -17.86
N SER A 41 8.67 12.70 -17.94
CA SER A 41 7.49 12.42 -18.74
C SER A 41 6.25 12.96 -18.03
N GLU A 42 5.59 13.94 -18.63
CA GLU A 42 4.36 14.54 -18.08
C GLU A 42 3.28 13.48 -17.79
N ALA A 43 3.11 12.50 -18.68
CA ALA A 43 2.14 11.43 -18.47
C ALA A 43 2.49 10.54 -17.27
N ALA A 44 3.78 10.18 -17.12
CA ALA A 44 4.22 9.36 -15.99
C ALA A 44 4.18 10.13 -14.68
N LYS A 45 4.60 11.41 -14.69
CA LYS A 45 4.53 12.30 -13.54
C LYS A 45 3.09 12.49 -13.05
N ASN A 46 2.14 12.66 -13.96
CA ASN A 46 0.71 12.73 -13.62
C ASN A 46 0.21 11.42 -13.01
N ALA A 47 0.62 10.26 -13.54
CA ALA A 47 0.22 8.96 -12.99
C ALA A 47 0.77 8.76 -11.56
N ILE A 48 2.02 9.12 -11.31
CA ILE A 48 2.61 9.11 -9.96
C ILE A 48 1.83 10.08 -9.05
N GLY A 49 1.52 11.28 -9.56
CA GLY A 49 0.71 12.26 -8.86
C GLY A 49 -0.61 11.67 -8.38
N GLN A 50 -1.34 10.94 -9.24
CA GLN A 50 -2.61 10.28 -8.88
C GLN A 50 -2.47 9.25 -7.75
N ILE A 51 -1.31 8.59 -7.61
CA ILE A 51 -1.06 7.64 -6.52
C ILE A 51 -0.85 8.36 -5.18
N LEU A 52 -0.42 9.62 -5.21
CA LEU A 52 -0.06 10.42 -4.03
C LEU A 52 -1.22 11.26 -3.45
N ILE A 53 -2.40 11.34 -4.10
CA ILE A 53 -3.55 12.19 -3.71
C ILE A 53 -4.58 11.42 -2.88
#